data_AF-A0A958L101-F1
#
_entry.id   AF-A0A958L101-F1
#
_cell.length_a   1.000
_cell.length_b   1.000
_cell.length_c   1.000
_cell.angle_alpha   90.00
_cell.angle_beta   90.00
_cell.angle_gamma   90.00
#
_symmetry.space_group_name_H-M   'P 1'
#
loop_
_entity.id
_entity.type
_entity.pdbx_description
1 polymer ?
#
loop_
_entity_poly.entity_id
_entity_poly.type
_entity_poly.pdbx_seq_one_letter_code
_entity_poly.pdbx_strand_id
1 'polypeptide(L)'
;MYGRLRTWSLFLLINFAGIALLALAYMKGWVNLVIERDATRITLVIPVLFFGGLFLCVSRIFSLNRAFNHLAKREGRWIERYRQIAAKSISNASELLQVSLFRKLMWLRYLQRLFPILGMVGTVMGFMIATDGSKLEGIAENQAMGMQLVVQMIQGIGIALTTTLVGMIFMVWMSVNLRLLETESMRLTEQVLEAGLIPAEDSAEPEPKPETPSEPSPQADSEPKGGDESATS
;
A
#
# COMPACT_ATOMS: atom_id res chain seq x y z
N MET A 1 -7.61 -0.64 25.24
CA MET A 1 -6.17 -0.60 25.58
C MET A 1 -5.34 -1.75 24.96
N TYR A 2 -5.92 -2.96 24.78
CA TYR A 2 -5.23 -4.13 24.21
C TYR A 2 -4.72 -3.99 22.76
N GLY A 3 -5.35 -3.18 21.92
CA GLY A 3 -4.90 -3.01 20.52
C GLY A 3 -3.53 -2.37 20.38
N ARG A 4 -3.19 -1.44 21.28
CA ARG A 4 -1.93 -0.67 21.26
C ARG A 4 -0.70 -1.54 21.50
N LEU A 5 -0.75 -2.44 22.48
CA LEU A 5 0.37 -3.31 22.79
C LEU A 5 0.62 -4.33 21.68
N ARG A 6 -0.44 -4.83 21.04
CA ARG A 6 -0.34 -5.86 20.02
C ARG A 6 0.41 -5.41 18.77
N THR A 7 0.09 -4.23 18.23
CA THR A 7 0.77 -3.74 17.01
C THR A 7 2.25 -3.50 17.26
N TRP A 8 2.59 -2.90 18.40
CA TRP A 8 3.98 -2.65 18.78
C TRP A 8 4.74 -3.94 19.04
N SER A 9 4.14 -4.91 19.75
CA SER A 9 4.82 -6.18 20.04
C SER A 9 5.08 -6.99 18.76
N LEU A 10 4.10 -7.07 17.85
CA LEU A 10 4.28 -7.73 16.56
C LEU A 10 5.34 -7.03 15.70
N PHE A 11 5.28 -5.70 15.60
CA PHE A 11 6.27 -4.93 14.85
C PHE A 11 7.68 -5.15 15.41
N LEU A 12 7.86 -5.08 16.73
CA LEU A 12 9.15 -5.31 17.38
C LEU A 12 9.63 -6.75 17.17
N LEU A 13 8.75 -7.74 17.30
CA LEU A 13 9.08 -9.15 17.08
C LEU A 13 9.57 -9.40 15.65
N ILE A 14 8.84 -8.90 14.64
CA ILE A 14 9.18 -9.06 13.22
C ILE A 14 10.53 -8.41 12.92
N ASN A 15 10.74 -7.18 13.39
CA ASN A 15 12.00 -6.46 13.11
C ASN A 15 13.16 -7.00 13.92
N PHE A 16 12.94 -7.47 15.15
CA PHE A 16 13.96 -8.18 15.93
C PHE A 16 14.40 -9.45 15.23
N ALA A 17 13.46 -10.26 14.74
CA ALA A 17 13.78 -11.46 13.97
C ALA A 17 14.58 -11.14 12.70
N GLY A 18 14.17 -10.12 11.94
CA GLY A 18 14.92 -9.68 10.76
C GLY A 18 16.33 -9.16 11.09
N ILE A 19 16.49 -8.36 12.15
CA ILE A 19 17.80 -7.88 12.61
C ILE A 19 18.67 -9.04 13.09
N ALA A 20 18.10 -10.03 13.80
CA ALA A 20 18.82 -11.22 14.23
C ALA A 20 19.33 -12.04 13.03
N LEU A 21 18.50 -12.22 11.99
CA LEU A 21 18.92 -12.87 10.75
C LEU A 21 20.02 -12.09 10.04
N LEU A 22 19.93 -10.76 9.98
CA LEU A 22 20.96 -9.91 9.40
C LEU A 22 22.26 -9.98 10.20
N ALA A 23 22.19 -10.01 11.53
CA ALA A 23 23.35 -10.16 12.42
C ALA A 23 24.01 -11.54 12.23
N LEU A 24 23.23 -12.61 12.07
CA LEU A 24 23.75 -13.94 11.74
C LEU A 24 24.47 -13.93 10.38
N ALA A 25 23.87 -13.30 9.35
CA ALA A 25 24.51 -13.16 8.04
C ALA A 25 25.81 -12.34 8.11
N TYR A 26 25.85 -11.31 8.96
CA TYR A 26 27.05 -10.53 9.21
C TYR A 26 28.14 -11.36 9.90
N MET A 27 27.80 -12.11 10.95
CA MET A 27 28.75 -12.99 11.65
C MET A 27 29.29 -14.11 10.76
N LYS A 28 28.50 -14.58 9.78
CA LYS A 28 28.94 -15.54 8.75
C LYS A 28 29.81 -14.91 7.66
N GLY A 29 30.00 -13.60 7.67
CA GLY A 29 30.76 -12.86 6.66
C GLY A 29 30.03 -12.67 5.33
N TRP A 30 28.75 -13.07 5.23
CA TRP A 30 27.98 -12.96 3.98
C TRP A 30 27.74 -11.50 3.59
N VAL A 31 27.52 -10.63 4.57
CA VAL A 31 27.35 -9.19 4.33
C VAL A 31 28.63 -8.58 3.76
N ASN A 32 29.79 -8.91 4.33
CA ASN A 32 31.08 -8.44 3.84
C ASN A 32 31.35 -8.96 2.42
N LEU A 33 31.06 -10.23 2.17
CA LEU A 33 31.17 -10.84 0.85
C LEU A 33 30.31 -10.13 -0.21
N VAL A 34 29.11 -9.68 0.16
CA VAL A 34 28.23 -8.91 -0.74
C VAL A 34 28.82 -7.52 -1.01
N ILE A 35 29.31 -6.83 0.02
CA ILE A 35 29.88 -5.48 -0.10
C ILE A 35 31.18 -5.49 -0.91
N GLU A 36 32.05 -6.47 -0.69
CA GLU A 36 33.33 -6.59 -1.39
C GLU A 36 33.15 -6.94 -2.87
N ARG A 37 32.09 -7.70 -3.21
CA ARG A 37 31.80 -8.09 -4.60
C ARG A 37 31.13 -6.99 -5.39
N ASP A 38 30.39 -6.09 -4.74
CA ASP A 38 29.66 -5.02 -5.42
C ASP A 38 30.51 -3.77 -5.65
N ALA A 39 31.23 -3.75 -6.78
CA ALA A 39 31.98 -2.59 -7.23
C ALA A 39 31.10 -1.36 -7.54
N THR A 40 29.80 -1.56 -7.86
CA THR A 40 28.87 -0.49 -8.25
C THR A 40 28.28 0.24 -7.05
N ARG A 41 28.37 -0.37 -5.85
CA ARG A 41 27.77 0.12 -4.59
C ARG A 41 26.25 0.26 -4.62
N ILE A 42 25.56 -0.24 -5.64
CA ILE A 42 24.09 -0.20 -5.75
C ILE A 42 23.45 -1.00 -4.62
N THR A 43 24.10 -2.08 -4.18
CA THR A 43 23.65 -2.91 -3.06
C THR A 43 23.58 -2.16 -1.74
N LEU A 44 24.34 -1.06 -1.57
CA LEU A 44 24.28 -0.20 -0.37
C LEU A 44 23.07 0.74 -0.39
N VAL A 45 22.52 1.05 -1.56
CA VAL A 45 21.32 1.91 -1.70
C VAL A 45 20.08 1.19 -1.13
N ILE A 46 19.98 -0.12 -1.36
CA ILE A 46 18.87 -0.96 -0.89
C ILE A 46 18.67 -0.88 0.64
N PRO A 47 19.66 -1.18 1.50
CA PRO A 47 19.50 -1.11 2.94
C PRO A 47 19.23 0.32 3.43
N VAL A 48 19.83 1.36 2.80
CA VAL A 48 19.55 2.76 3.14
C VAL A 48 18.07 3.08 2.94
N LEU A 49 17.53 2.74 1.77
CA LEU A 49 16.10 2.91 1.47
C LEU A 49 15.22 2.07 2.41
N PHE A 50 15.66 0.86 2.74
CA PHE A 50 14.96 -0.01 3.67
C PHE A 50 14.84 0.59 5.08
N PHE A 51 15.93 1.08 5.65
CA PHE A 51 15.90 1.72 6.97
C PHE A 51 15.08 3.02 6.95
N GLY A 52 15.14 3.79 5.86
CA GLY A 52 14.24 4.93 5.64
C GLY A 52 12.75 4.51 5.66
N GLY A 53 12.42 3.42 4.97
CA GLY A 53 11.07 2.84 4.99
C GLY A 53 10.65 2.34 6.37
N LEU A 54 11.54 1.68 7.11
CA LEU A 54 11.27 1.25 8.49
C LEU A 54 10.98 2.44 9.40
N PHE A 55 11.74 3.52 9.28
CA PHE A 55 11.50 4.74 10.06
C PHE A 55 10.12 5.35 9.76
N LEU A 56 9.72 5.36 8.49
CA LEU A 56 8.37 5.78 8.08
C LEU A 56 7.28 4.85 8.64
N CYS A 57 7.52 3.53 8.69
CA CYS A 57 6.63 2.58 9.33
C CYS A 57 6.44 2.90 10.82
N VAL A 58 7.53 3.13 11.56
CA VAL A 58 7.48 3.53 12.98
C VAL A 58 6.65 4.80 13.17
N SER A 59 6.94 5.83 12.37
CA SER A 59 6.19 7.10 12.38
C SER A 59 4.69 6.90 12.12
N ARG A 60 4.36 5.95 11.24
CA ARG A 60 2.97 5.61 10.94
C ARG A 60 2.29 4.86 12.07
N ILE A 61 2.97 3.92 12.73
CA ILE A 61 2.45 3.23 13.93
C ILE A 61 2.12 4.25 15.02
N PHE A 62 2.99 5.22 15.28
CA PHE A 62 2.70 6.30 16.23
C PHE A 62 1.46 7.10 15.84
N SER A 63 1.32 7.44 14.55
CA SER A 63 0.18 8.18 14.05
C SER A 63 -1.13 7.40 14.17
N LEU A 64 -1.13 6.10 13.86
CA LEU A 64 -2.29 5.21 14.03
C LEU A 64 -2.66 5.06 15.50
N ASN A 65 -1.66 4.88 16.37
CA ASN A 65 -1.87 4.76 17.81
C ASN A 65 -2.47 6.04 18.42
N ARG A 66 -2.01 7.22 17.97
CA ARG A 66 -2.64 8.49 18.34
C ARG A 66 -4.09 8.56 17.87
N ALA A 67 -4.39 8.10 16.65
CA ALA A 67 -5.75 8.05 16.14
C ALA A 67 -6.66 7.13 16.96
N PHE A 68 -6.21 5.92 17.32
CA PHE A 68 -6.94 5.03 18.23
C PHE A 68 -7.19 5.66 19.62
N ASN A 69 -6.20 6.37 20.17
CA ASN A 69 -6.36 7.03 21.48
C ASN A 69 -7.39 8.17 21.43
N HIS A 70 -7.38 8.94 20.33
CA HIS A 70 -8.38 9.97 20.05
C HIS A 70 -9.78 9.38 19.90
N LEU A 71 -9.89 8.25 19.19
CA LEU A 71 -11.13 7.50 19.02
C LEU A 71 -11.70 7.00 20.36
N ALA A 72 -10.85 6.41 21.20
CA ALA A 72 -11.26 5.92 22.52
C ALA A 72 -11.79 7.04 23.43
N LYS A 73 -11.27 8.26 23.28
CA LYS A 73 -11.75 9.44 24.00
C LYS A 73 -12.90 10.16 23.30
N ARG A 74 -13.30 9.72 22.10
CA ARG A 74 -14.23 10.43 21.20
C ARG A 74 -13.83 11.89 20.92
N GLU A 75 -12.53 12.17 20.95
CA GLU A 75 -11.97 13.51 20.88
C GLU A 75 -10.93 13.63 19.78
N GLY A 76 -10.95 14.73 19.03
CA GLY A 76 -9.87 15.06 18.10
C GLY A 76 -10.35 15.80 16.85
N ARG A 77 -9.53 16.77 16.40
CA ARG A 77 -9.81 17.57 15.20
C ARG A 77 -10.10 16.76 13.93
N TRP A 78 -9.56 15.54 13.82
CA TRP A 78 -9.81 14.68 12.68
C TRP A 78 -11.19 14.01 12.75
N ILE A 79 -11.63 13.57 13.94
CA ILE A 79 -12.97 13.00 14.16
C ILE A 79 -14.02 14.07 13.90
N GLU A 80 -13.81 15.28 14.40
CA GLU A 80 -14.75 16.39 14.22
C GLU A 80 -14.86 16.81 12.74
N ARG A 81 -13.74 16.93 12.02
CA ARG A 81 -13.77 17.16 10.57
C ARG A 81 -14.53 16.06 9.83
N TYR A 82 -14.29 14.80 10.17
CA TYR A 82 -14.98 13.67 9.52
C TYR A 82 -16.47 13.65 9.86
N ARG A 83 -16.86 13.98 11.10
CA ARG A 83 -18.25 14.11 11.51
C ARG A 83 -18.98 15.21 10.75
N GLN A 84 -18.33 16.36 10.55
CA GLN A 84 -18.87 17.46 9.74
C GLN A 84 -19.02 17.09 8.26
N ILE A 85 -18.10 16.29 7.72
CA ILE A 85 -18.18 15.79 6.34
C ILE A 85 -19.31 14.75 6.21
N ALA A 86 -19.43 13.83 7.17
CA ALA A 86 -20.50 12.83 7.21
C ALA A 86 -21.88 13.48 7.40
N ALA A 87 -21.98 14.50 8.27
CA ALA A 87 -23.21 15.26 8.51
C ALA A 87 -23.69 16.04 7.29
N LYS A 88 -22.82 16.33 6.32
CA LYS A 88 -23.19 16.92 5.02
C LYS A 88 -23.75 15.89 4.01
N SER A 89 -24.14 14.70 4.48
CA SER A 89 -24.71 13.61 3.67
C SER A 89 -23.80 13.20 2.51
N ILE A 90 -22.52 12.93 2.81
CA ILE A 90 -21.70 12.15 1.88
C ILE A 90 -21.93 10.69 2.27
N SER A 91 -22.69 9.96 1.44
CA SER A 91 -22.96 8.52 1.57
C SER A 91 -21.71 7.65 1.76
N ASN A 92 -20.51 8.20 1.50
CA ASN A 92 -19.25 7.45 1.40
C ASN A 92 -18.19 7.90 2.45
N ALA A 93 -18.59 8.39 3.62
CA ALA A 93 -17.66 8.92 4.62
C ALA A 93 -16.63 7.87 5.14
N SER A 94 -17.03 6.61 5.24
CA SER A 94 -16.17 5.46 5.59
C SER A 94 -15.09 5.22 4.51
N GLU A 95 -15.47 5.28 3.23
CA GLU A 95 -14.55 5.14 2.10
C GLU A 95 -13.54 6.28 2.06
N LEU A 96 -13.97 7.52 2.31
CA LEU A 96 -13.07 8.67 2.39
C LEU A 96 -12.03 8.52 3.52
N LEU A 97 -12.41 7.91 4.65
CA LEU A 97 -11.49 7.60 5.74
C LEU A 97 -10.48 6.55 5.31
N GLN A 98 -10.94 5.44 4.74
CA GLN A 98 -10.06 4.38 4.20
C GLN A 98 -9.06 4.96 3.19
N VAL A 99 -9.53 5.73 2.21
CA VAL A 99 -8.69 6.39 1.21
C VAL A 99 -7.63 7.28 1.87
N SER A 100 -8.00 8.05 2.91
CA SER A 100 -7.04 8.90 3.62
C SER A 100 -5.95 8.11 4.38
N LEU A 101 -6.33 6.97 4.97
CA LEU A 101 -5.41 6.10 5.69
C LEU A 101 -4.47 5.39 4.70
N PHE A 102 -5.03 4.81 3.63
CA PHE A 102 -4.29 4.12 2.58
C PHE A 102 -3.38 5.06 1.78
N ARG A 103 -3.79 6.32 1.54
CA ARG A 103 -2.93 7.31 0.87
C ARG A 103 -1.58 7.46 1.55
N LYS A 104 -1.52 7.37 2.88
CA LYS A 104 -0.26 7.44 3.64
C LYS A 104 0.59 6.18 3.50
N LEU A 105 -0.02 5.02 3.24
CA LEU A 105 0.69 3.76 2.99
C LEU A 105 1.20 3.66 1.55
N MET A 106 0.66 4.45 0.61
CA MET A 106 1.07 4.41 -0.81
C MET A 106 2.56 4.64 -1.01
N TRP A 107 3.17 5.58 -0.27
CA TRP A 107 4.61 5.83 -0.34
C TRP A 107 5.43 4.63 0.10
N LEU A 108 5.03 3.96 1.18
CA LEU A 108 5.69 2.76 1.66
C LEU A 108 5.54 1.59 0.67
N ARG A 109 4.36 1.42 0.07
CA ARG A 109 4.13 0.42 -1.00
C ARG A 109 4.98 0.69 -2.24
N TYR A 110 5.13 1.96 -2.62
CA TYR A 110 6.02 2.34 -3.71
C TYR A 110 7.46 1.95 -3.39
N LEU A 111 7.94 2.29 -2.20
CA LEU A 111 9.29 1.93 -1.74
C LEU A 111 9.52 0.41 -1.72
N GLN A 112 8.54 -0.37 -1.25
CA GLN A 112 8.60 -1.84 -1.27
C GLN A 112 8.74 -2.39 -2.69
N ARG A 113 8.03 -1.82 -3.68
CA ARG A 113 8.13 -2.22 -5.09
C ARG A 113 9.46 -1.81 -5.75
N LEU A 114 10.16 -0.83 -5.19
CA LEU A 114 11.47 -0.42 -5.71
C LEU A 114 12.57 -1.44 -5.42
N PHE A 115 12.49 -2.23 -4.34
CA PHE A 115 13.59 -3.12 -3.97
C PHE A 115 13.93 -4.18 -5.04
N PRO A 116 12.96 -4.89 -5.65
CA PRO A 116 13.26 -5.80 -6.76
C PRO A 116 13.76 -5.06 -8.00
N ILE A 117 13.23 -3.85 -8.27
CA ILE A 117 13.67 -3.03 -9.41
C ILE A 117 15.14 -2.65 -9.24
N LEU A 118 15.56 -2.24 -8.04
CA LEU A 118 16.96 -1.97 -7.72
C LEU A 118 17.83 -3.23 -7.87
N GLY A 119 17.30 -4.40 -7.51
CA GLY A 119 17.94 -5.69 -7.76
C GLY A 119 18.16 -5.95 -9.25
N MET A 120 17.14 -5.70 -10.09
CA MET A 120 17.23 -5.81 -11.55
C MET A 120 18.26 -4.83 -12.15
N VAL A 121 18.37 -3.62 -11.62
CA VAL A 121 19.43 -2.67 -12.04
C VAL A 121 20.81 -3.27 -11.78
N GLY A 122 21.02 -3.92 -10.63
CA GLY A 122 22.25 -4.63 -10.34
C GLY A 122 22.52 -5.79 -11.32
N THR A 123 21.49 -6.47 -11.80
CA THR A 123 21.61 -7.48 -12.86
C THR A 123 22.07 -6.89 -14.19
N VAL A 124 21.50 -5.75 -14.61
CA VAL A 124 21.94 -5.05 -15.83
C VAL A 124 23.41 -4.62 -15.70
N MET A 125 23.80 -4.07 -14.56
CA MET A 125 25.19 -3.67 -14.31
C MET A 125 26.14 -4.86 -14.26
N GLY A 126 25.73 -5.97 -13.64
CA GLY A 126 26.50 -7.21 -13.60
C GLY A 126 26.74 -7.80 -14.99
N PHE A 127 25.71 -7.81 -15.85
CA PHE A 127 25.86 -8.19 -17.25
C PHE A 127 26.77 -7.23 -18.02
N MET A 128 26.61 -5.92 -17.84
CA MET A 128 27.47 -4.91 -18.48
C MET A 128 28.94 -5.11 -18.13
N ILE A 129 29.26 -5.46 -16.88
CA ILE A 129 30.62 -5.79 -16.45
C ILE A 129 31.08 -7.11 -17.05
N ALA A 130 30.23 -8.14 -17.09
CA ALA A 130 30.57 -9.46 -17.61
C ALA A 130 30.88 -9.44 -19.12
N THR A 131 30.24 -8.55 -19.88
CA THR A 131 30.32 -8.49 -21.36
C THR A 131 31.17 -7.34 -21.87
N ASP A 132 31.95 -6.66 -21.01
CA ASP A 132 32.80 -5.56 -21.43
C ASP A 132 33.83 -6.03 -22.47
N GLY A 133 33.57 -5.66 -23.72
CA GLY A 133 34.29 -6.14 -24.91
C GLY A 133 35.70 -5.59 -25.05
N SER A 134 36.10 -4.61 -24.23
CA SER A 134 37.43 -4.01 -24.23
C SER A 134 38.56 -5.01 -23.94
N LYS A 135 38.24 -6.17 -23.34
CA LYS A 135 39.21 -7.26 -23.06
C LYS A 135 39.15 -8.42 -24.04
N LEU A 136 38.33 -8.32 -25.09
CA LEU A 136 38.20 -9.36 -26.11
C LEU A 136 39.29 -9.28 -27.19
N GLU A 137 40.01 -8.16 -27.29
CA GLU A 137 41.14 -8.00 -28.20
C GLU A 137 42.35 -8.82 -27.71
N GLY A 138 42.82 -9.75 -28.55
CA GLY A 138 44.03 -10.56 -28.31
C GLY A 138 43.83 -11.86 -27.53
N ILE A 139 42.59 -12.28 -27.24
CA ILE A 139 42.31 -13.54 -26.50
C ILE A 139 42.91 -14.77 -27.20
N ALA A 140 42.92 -14.78 -28.54
CA ALA A 140 43.50 -15.88 -29.32
C ALA A 140 45.02 -16.02 -29.15
N GLU A 141 45.72 -14.95 -28.74
CA GLU A 141 47.18 -14.91 -28.63
C GLU A 141 47.68 -15.12 -27.20
N ASN A 142 46.85 -14.95 -26.18
CA ASN A 142 47.27 -15.03 -24.78
C ASN A 142 46.26 -15.79 -23.90
N GLN A 143 46.63 -17.01 -23.51
CA GLN A 143 45.84 -17.87 -22.62
C GLN A 143 45.52 -17.20 -21.27
N ALA A 144 46.39 -16.31 -20.77
CA ALA A 144 46.12 -15.55 -19.55
C ALA A 144 44.97 -14.53 -19.72
N MET A 145 44.77 -13.99 -20.92
CA MET A 145 43.63 -13.09 -21.20
C MET A 145 42.31 -13.85 -21.27
N GLY A 146 42.30 -15.07 -21.80
CA GLY A 146 41.14 -15.96 -21.73
C GLY A 146 40.71 -16.26 -20.29
N MET A 147 41.67 -16.52 -19.39
CA MET A 147 41.39 -16.73 -17.96
C MET A 147 40.80 -15.47 -17.29
N GLN A 148 41.30 -14.28 -17.64
CA GLN A 148 40.79 -13.01 -17.10
C GLN A 148 39.34 -12.73 -17.54
N LEU A 149 38.96 -13.09 -18.77
CA LEU A 149 37.57 -12.98 -19.23
C LEU A 149 36.63 -13.83 -18.38
N VAL A 150 37.02 -15.08 -18.08
CA VAL A 150 36.24 -15.99 -17.23
C VAL A 150 36.06 -15.40 -15.82
N VAL A 151 37.12 -14.86 -15.22
CA VAL A 151 37.05 -14.20 -13.90
C VAL A 151 36.07 -13.02 -13.92
N GLN A 152 36.11 -12.19 -14.95
CA GLN A 152 35.22 -11.03 -15.10
C GLN A 152 33.76 -11.44 -15.29
N MET A 153 33.48 -12.48 -16.07
CA MET A 153 32.13 -13.02 -16.21
C MET A 153 31.58 -13.55 -14.88
N ILE A 154 32.40 -14.32 -14.15
CA ILE A 154 32.02 -14.83 -12.82
C ILE A 154 31.74 -13.66 -11.87
N GLN A 155 32.55 -12.60 -11.92
CA GLN A 155 32.33 -11.41 -11.10
C GLN A 155 31.01 -10.72 -11.45
N GLY A 156 30.75 -10.47 -12.75
CA GLY A 156 29.53 -9.81 -13.20
C GLY A 156 28.26 -10.59 -12.85
N ILE A 157 28.28 -11.92 -13.02
CA ILE A 157 27.19 -12.82 -12.59
C ILE A 157 27.02 -12.76 -11.06
N GLY A 158 28.13 -12.76 -10.31
CA GLY A 158 28.11 -12.66 -8.86
C GLY A 158 27.43 -11.38 -8.36
N ILE A 159 27.73 -10.24 -8.97
CA ILE A 159 27.08 -8.96 -8.67
C ILE A 159 25.58 -9.05 -8.96
N ALA A 160 25.21 -9.50 -10.15
CA ALA A 160 23.81 -9.61 -10.58
C ALA A 160 22.94 -10.46 -9.64
N LEU A 161 23.43 -11.64 -9.25
CA LEU A 161 22.70 -12.55 -8.36
C LEU A 161 22.60 -11.99 -6.94
N THR A 162 23.68 -11.40 -6.42
CA THR A 162 23.68 -10.87 -5.05
C THR A 162 22.80 -9.64 -4.90
N THR A 163 22.86 -8.68 -5.83
CA THR A 163 21.98 -7.49 -5.81
C THR A 163 20.51 -7.87 -5.88
N THR A 164 20.17 -8.85 -6.73
CA THR A 164 18.80 -9.34 -6.90
C THR A 164 18.30 -10.01 -5.62
N LEU A 165 19.12 -10.89 -5.03
CA LEU A 165 18.78 -11.56 -3.78
C LEU A 165 18.56 -10.57 -2.63
N VAL A 166 19.46 -9.60 -2.48
CA VAL A 166 19.36 -8.56 -1.45
C VAL A 166 18.07 -7.74 -1.62
N GLY A 167 17.76 -7.32 -2.85
CA GLY A 167 16.51 -6.62 -3.15
C GLY A 167 15.26 -7.42 -2.76
N MET A 168 15.22 -8.71 -3.07
CA MET A 168 14.09 -9.58 -2.70
C MET A 168 13.95 -9.78 -1.19
N ILE A 169 15.06 -9.98 -0.47
CA ILE A 169 15.05 -10.15 0.99
C ILE A 169 14.46 -8.90 1.67
N PHE A 170 14.95 -7.71 1.30
CA PHE A 170 14.44 -6.46 1.86
C PHE A 170 13.00 -6.15 1.42
N MET A 171 12.60 -6.56 0.21
CA MET A 171 11.20 -6.50 -0.22
C MET A 171 10.30 -7.33 0.71
N VAL A 172 10.66 -8.59 0.97
CA VAL A 172 9.86 -9.49 1.83
C VAL A 172 9.77 -8.92 3.24
N TRP A 173 10.90 -8.47 3.80
CA TRP A 173 10.91 -7.86 5.14
C TRP A 173 10.05 -6.59 5.19
N MET A 174 10.14 -5.70 4.21
CA MET A 174 9.28 -4.52 4.14
C MET A 174 7.80 -4.87 3.97
N SER A 175 7.50 -5.89 3.16
CA SER A 175 6.13 -6.37 2.90
C SER A 175 5.43 -6.81 4.18
N VAL A 176 6.12 -7.54 5.06
CA VAL A 176 5.54 -7.95 6.35
C VAL A 176 5.21 -6.74 7.23
N ASN A 177 6.10 -5.75 7.30
CA ASN A 177 5.86 -4.51 8.04
C ASN A 177 4.69 -3.70 7.46
N LEU A 178 4.58 -3.65 6.14
CA LEU A 178 3.47 -3.00 5.44
C LEU A 178 2.13 -3.66 5.71
N ARG A 179 2.07 -4.99 5.62
CA ARG A 179 0.86 -5.76 5.90
C ARG A 179 0.35 -5.50 7.32
N LEU A 180 1.25 -5.43 8.30
CA LEU A 180 0.89 -5.07 9.67
C LEU A 180 0.21 -3.69 9.75
N LEU A 181 0.75 -2.68 9.06
CA LEU A 181 0.17 -1.34 9.00
C LEU A 181 -1.18 -1.30 8.29
N GLU A 182 -1.35 -2.09 7.24
CA GLU A 182 -2.61 -2.22 6.50
C GLU A 182 -3.71 -2.81 7.38
N THR A 183 -3.42 -3.91 8.06
CA THR A 183 -4.36 -4.56 9.00
C THR A 183 -4.80 -3.61 10.11
N GLU A 184 -3.88 -2.83 10.69
CA GLU A 184 -4.24 -1.89 11.76
C GLU A 184 -4.98 -0.66 11.24
N SER A 185 -4.77 -0.26 9.98
CA SER A 185 -5.56 0.80 9.34
C SER A 185 -6.99 0.36 9.07
N MET A 186 -7.20 -0.91 8.67
CA MET A 186 -8.53 -1.51 8.51
C MET A 186 -9.25 -1.56 9.86
N ARG A 187 -8.58 -2.08 10.90
CA ARG A 187 -9.13 -2.15 12.25
C ARG A 187 -9.53 -0.79 12.84
N LEU A 188 -8.77 0.27 12.51
CA LEU A 188 -9.15 1.62 12.91
C LEU A 188 -10.46 2.05 12.25
N THR A 189 -10.65 1.71 10.98
CA THR A 189 -11.87 2.02 10.24
C THR A 189 -13.07 1.27 10.83
N GLU A 190 -12.91 -0.02 11.12
CA GLU A 190 -13.93 -0.86 11.78
C GLU A 190 -14.36 -0.24 13.12
N GLN A 191 -13.41 0.14 13.99
CA GLN A 191 -13.76 0.74 15.29
C GLN A 191 -14.42 2.11 15.17
N VAL A 192 -14.11 2.88 14.14
CA VAL A 192 -14.79 4.16 13.88
C VAL A 192 -16.24 3.92 13.47
N LEU A 193 -16.49 2.90 12.65
CA LEU A 193 -17.83 2.49 12.21
C LEU A 193 -18.64 1.92 13.39
N GLU A 194 -18.09 0.97 14.14
CA GLU A 194 -18.72 0.38 15.33
C GLU A 194 -19.07 1.41 16.40
N ALA A 195 -18.25 2.45 16.56
CA ALA A 195 -18.52 3.52 17.52
C ALA A 195 -19.71 4.42 17.12
N GLY A 196 -20.33 4.19 15.95
CA GLY A 196 -21.44 5.00 15.42
C GLY A 196 -21.04 6.44 15.14
N LEU A 197 -19.74 6.72 15.00
CA LEU A 197 -19.23 8.05 14.67
C LEU A 197 -19.41 8.40 13.20
N ILE A 198 -19.64 7.38 12.39
CA ILE A 198 -20.05 7.46 10.99
C ILE A 198 -21.38 6.70 10.92
N PRO A 199 -22.48 7.32 10.45
CA PRO A 199 -23.72 6.58 10.21
C PRO A 199 -23.41 5.41 9.27
N ALA A 200 -23.85 4.20 9.62
CA ALA A 200 -23.81 3.09 8.68
C ALA A 200 -24.62 3.49 7.43
N GLU A 201 -24.18 3.08 6.24
CA GLU A 201 -24.87 3.36 4.96
C GLU A 201 -26.38 3.00 4.98
N ASP A 202 -26.80 2.19 5.94
CA ASP A 202 -28.15 1.64 6.10
C ASP A 202 -29.21 2.60 6.69
N SER A 203 -28.89 3.89 6.86
CA SER A 203 -29.88 4.93 7.21
C SER A 203 -30.26 5.84 6.04
N ALA A 204 -30.05 5.39 4.80
CA ALA A 204 -30.82 5.93 3.69
C ALA A 204 -32.31 5.66 4.01
N GLU A 205 -33.09 6.74 4.16
CA GLU A 205 -34.54 6.68 4.31
C GLU A 205 -35.15 5.67 3.32
N PRO A 206 -36.19 4.91 3.72
CA PRO A 206 -36.87 4.03 2.79
C PRO A 206 -37.30 4.85 1.58
N GLU A 207 -36.98 4.37 0.38
CA GLU A 207 -37.43 4.98 -0.88
C GLU A 207 -38.89 5.44 -0.75
N PRO A 208 -39.24 6.65 -1.20
CA PRO A 208 -40.63 7.05 -1.24
C PRO A 208 -41.38 6.00 -2.05
N LYS A 209 -42.32 5.32 -1.38
CA LYS A 209 -43.19 4.30 -1.94
C LYS A 209 -43.68 4.79 -3.32
N PRO A 210 -43.57 3.98 -4.40
CA PRO A 210 -44.12 4.39 -5.68
C PRO A 210 -45.60 4.71 -5.45
N GLU A 211 -45.99 5.95 -5.79
CA GLU A 211 -47.39 6.36 -5.78
C GLU A 211 -48.19 5.34 -6.59
N THR A 212 -49.04 4.59 -5.89
CA THR A 212 -50.05 3.74 -6.53
C THR A 212 -50.81 4.60 -7.52
N PRO A 213 -50.91 4.23 -8.81
CA PRO A 213 -51.74 4.96 -9.75
C PRO A 213 -53.16 5.03 -9.18
N SER A 214 -53.63 6.25 -8.94
CA SER A 214 -54.98 6.54 -8.50
C SER A 214 -55.97 5.86 -9.45
N GLU A 215 -56.77 4.91 -8.93
CA GLU A 215 -57.92 4.36 -9.63
C GLU A 215 -58.86 5.51 -10.06
N PRO A 216 -59.39 5.48 -11.29
CA PRO A 216 -60.38 6.47 -11.71
C PRO A 216 -61.69 6.22 -10.92
N SER A 217 -62.11 7.24 -10.17
CA SER A 217 -63.40 7.23 -9.47
C SER A 217 -64.57 7.18 -10.47
N PRO A 218 -65.72 6.57 -10.12
CA PRO A 218 -66.86 6.42 -11.00
C PRO A 218 -67.58 7.76 -11.17
N GLN A 219 -67.70 8.25 -12.40
CA GLN A 219 -68.57 9.39 -12.72
C GLN A 219 -70.03 8.95 -12.61
N ALA A 220 -70.71 9.44 -11.57
CA ALA A 220 -72.15 9.37 -11.40
C ALA A 220 -72.84 10.50 -12.19
N ASP A 221 -73.98 10.14 -12.76
CA ASP A 221 -74.89 10.95 -13.56
C ASP A 221 -75.22 12.33 -12.98
N SER A 222 -75.28 13.32 -13.86
CA SER A 222 -76.20 14.45 -13.73
C SER A 222 -76.54 15.04 -15.10
N GLU A 223 -77.72 14.68 -15.61
CA GLU A 223 -78.55 15.56 -16.43
C GLU A 223 -78.83 16.88 -15.65
N PRO A 224 -79.15 18.04 -16.29
CA PRO A 224 -80.24 18.12 -17.28
C PRO A 224 -80.20 19.23 -18.37
N LYS A 225 -81.14 19.06 -19.31
CA LYS A 225 -81.95 20.09 -20.03
C LYS A 225 -81.26 21.16 -20.88
N GLY A 226 -81.57 21.10 -22.19
CA GLY A 226 -82.60 22.00 -22.75
C GLY A 226 -82.15 23.01 -23.82
N GLY A 227 -82.61 22.76 -25.05
CA GLY A 227 -82.93 23.75 -26.11
C GLY A 227 -81.73 24.40 -26.80
N ASP A 228 -81.79 24.80 -28.06
CA ASP A 228 -82.77 24.67 -29.13
C ASP A 228 -82.06 25.12 -30.43
N GLU A 229 -82.70 24.88 -31.56
CA GLU A 229 -82.54 25.62 -32.82
C GLU A 229 -81.38 25.32 -33.81
N SER A 230 -81.83 24.75 -34.93
CA SER A 230 -81.65 25.25 -36.31
C SER A 230 -80.54 24.62 -37.17
N ALA A 231 -80.97 23.74 -38.08
CA ALA A 231 -80.41 23.68 -39.43
C ALA A 231 -81.51 23.21 -40.40
N THR A 232 -82.02 24.19 -41.14
CA THR A 232 -82.84 24.08 -42.33
C THR A 232 -82.04 23.58 -43.54
N SER A 233 -82.72 22.80 -44.38
CA SER A 233 -82.52 22.56 -45.82
C SER A 233 -81.47 21.54 -46.26
#